data_AF-A0A2Z5G5D0-F1
#
_entry.id   AF-A0A2Z5G5D0-F1
#
_cell.length_a   1.000
_cell.length_b   1.000
_cell.length_c   1.000
_cell.angle_alpha   90.00
_cell.angle_beta   90.00
_cell.angle_gamma   90.00
#
_symmetry.space_group_name_H-M   'P 1'
#
loop_
_entity.id
_entity.type
_entity.pdbx_description
1 polymer ?
#
loop_
_entity_poly.entity_id
_entity_poly.type
_entity_poly.pdbx_seq_one_letter_code
_entity_poly.pdbx_strand_id
1 'polypeptide(L)'
;MFLVAPPNFNREGFSARSFTDIPEVPMPYPTLVVASTNDPYCTIDVAKRLAGAWEAGFISVGERGHIATEPGNGSWEEGWHLLEAFAAGLRVQI
;
A
#
# COMPACT_ATOMS: atom_id res chain seq x y z
N MET A 1 -2.04 -10.33 2.06
CA MET A 1 -2.29 -9.36 0.98
C MET A 1 -1.14 -8.37 0.91
N PHE A 2 -0.60 -8.10 -0.28
CA PHE A 2 0.50 -7.16 -0.48
C PHE A 2 -0.03 -5.98 -1.31
N LEU A 3 -0.25 -4.84 -0.67
CA LEU A 3 -0.84 -3.64 -1.26
C LEU A 3 0.25 -2.64 -1.60
N VAL A 4 0.33 -2.24 -2.87
CA VAL A 4 1.30 -1.24 -3.35
C VAL A 4 0.55 0.01 -3.77
N ALA A 5 0.93 1.15 -3.22
CA ALA A 5 0.33 2.46 -3.48
C ALA A 5 -1.21 2.43 -3.39
N PRO A 6 -1.80 2.03 -2.24
CA PRO A 6 -3.25 2.05 -2.11
C PRO A 6 -3.78 3.49 -2.25
N PRO A 7 -4.80 3.75 -3.07
CA PRO A 7 -5.30 5.10 -3.28
C PRO A 7 -6.02 5.60 -2.02
N ASN A 8 -6.08 6.93 -1.84
CA ASN A 8 -7.02 7.51 -0.90
C ASN A 8 -8.41 7.55 -1.54
N PHE A 9 -9.30 6.67 -1.10
CA PHE A 9 -10.66 6.56 -1.63
C PHE A 9 -11.53 7.79 -1.32
N ASN A 10 -11.18 8.54 -0.27
CA ASN A 10 -11.87 9.77 0.14
C ASN A 10 -11.29 11.03 -0.52
N ARG A 11 -10.38 10.90 -1.49
CA ARG A 11 -9.80 12.07 -2.19
C ARG A 11 -10.81 12.71 -3.13
N GLU A 12 -10.66 14.02 -3.33
CA GLU A 12 -11.41 14.74 -4.35
C GLU A 12 -11.10 14.18 -5.75
N GLY A 13 -12.14 14.03 -6.58
CA GLY A 13 -12.01 13.46 -7.93
C GLY A 13 -11.94 11.92 -7.98
N PHE A 14 -12.10 11.21 -6.86
CA PHE A 14 -12.29 9.75 -6.90
C PHE A 14 -13.67 9.42 -7.49
N SER A 15 -13.68 8.81 -8.68
CA SER A 15 -14.90 8.59 -9.47
C SER A 15 -15.77 7.45 -8.92
N ALA A 16 -15.19 6.51 -8.19
CA ALA A 16 -15.85 5.31 -7.69
C ALA A 16 -16.43 5.54 -6.30
N ARG A 17 -17.41 6.44 -6.17
CA ARG A 17 -18.03 6.83 -4.88
C ARG A 17 -18.60 5.66 -4.07
N SER A 18 -18.99 4.56 -4.72
CA SER A 18 -19.44 3.35 -4.02
C SER A 18 -18.32 2.57 -3.31
N PHE A 19 -17.06 2.98 -3.46
CA PHE A 19 -15.87 2.38 -2.84
C PHE A 19 -15.24 3.29 -1.78
N THR A 20 -15.93 4.34 -1.30
CA THR A 20 -15.42 5.23 -0.25
C THR A 20 -15.53 4.63 1.14
N ASP A 21 -16.50 3.74 1.35
CA ASP A 21 -16.76 3.07 2.64
C ASP A 21 -15.94 1.78 2.74
N ILE A 22 -14.62 1.92 2.79
CA ILE A 22 -13.74 0.77 2.98
C ILE A 22 -13.71 0.39 4.45
N PRO A 23 -13.82 -0.91 4.79
CA PRO A 23 -13.66 -1.37 6.15
C PRO A 23 -12.33 -0.92 6.76
N GLU A 24 -12.41 -0.11 7.81
CA GLU A 24 -11.29 0.28 8.67
C GLU A 24 -11.22 -0.67 9.87
N VAL A 25 -11.07 -1.97 9.56
CA VAL A 25 -11.01 -3.06 10.54
C VAL A 25 -9.80 -3.95 10.27
N PRO A 26 -9.30 -4.69 11.28
CA PRO A 26 -8.17 -5.59 11.10
C PRO A 26 -8.39 -6.60 9.97
N MET A 27 -7.36 -6.80 9.14
CA MET A 27 -7.44 -7.73 8.03
C MET A 27 -7.37 -9.19 8.51
N PRO A 28 -8.21 -10.11 7.98
CA PRO A 28 -8.23 -11.51 8.43
C PRO A 28 -7.04 -12.34 7.94
N TYR A 29 -6.10 -11.72 7.23
CA TYR A 29 -4.88 -12.33 6.71
C TYR A 29 -3.71 -11.35 6.85
N PRO A 30 -2.47 -11.85 6.95
CA PRO A 30 -1.28 -11.02 6.99
C PRO A 30 -1.29 -10.03 5.82
N THR A 31 -1.13 -8.75 6.13
CA THR A 31 -1.24 -7.66 5.15
C THR A 31 -0.06 -6.71 5.28
N LEU A 32 0.46 -6.24 4.15
CA LEU A 32 1.52 -5.25 4.07
C LEU A 32 1.12 -4.13 3.11
N VAL A 33 1.20 -2.89 3.58
CA VAL A 33 1.02 -1.67 2.78
C VAL A 33 2.39 -1.10 2.42
N VAL A 34 2.65 -0.95 1.13
CA VAL A 34 3.83 -0.29 0.59
C VAL A 34 3.40 1.04 -0.03
N ALA A 35 3.98 2.14 0.44
CA ALA A 35 3.56 3.49 0.06
C ALA A 35 4.76 4.38 -0.32
N SER A 36 4.49 5.36 -1.17
CA SER A 36 5.44 6.38 -1.61
C SER A 36 5.15 7.71 -0.91
N THR A 37 6.18 8.51 -0.65
CA THR A 37 6.03 9.81 0.04
C THR A 37 5.52 10.93 -0.87
N ASN A 38 5.60 10.75 -2.19
CA ASN A 38 5.11 11.72 -3.19
C ASN A 38 4.01 11.13 -4.10
N ASP A 39 3.22 10.18 -3.59
CA ASP A 39 2.07 9.64 -4.32
C ASP A 39 0.96 10.71 -4.50
N PRO A 40 0.59 11.06 -5.75
CA PRO A 40 -0.41 12.09 -6.02
C PRO A 40 -1.84 11.68 -5.65
N TYR A 41 -2.09 10.39 -5.41
CA TYR A 41 -3.42 9.84 -5.11
C TYR A 41 -3.58 9.43 -3.65
N CYS A 42 -2.50 9.33 -2.87
CA CYS A 42 -2.58 8.96 -1.46
C CYS A 42 -1.40 9.54 -0.68
N THR A 43 -1.67 10.50 0.21
CA THR A 43 -0.61 11.01 1.10
C THR A 43 -0.07 9.90 2.00
N ILE A 44 1.19 10.01 2.40
CA ILE A 44 1.84 9.02 3.27
C ILE A 44 1.11 8.85 4.61
N ASP A 45 0.52 9.93 5.15
CA ASP A 45 -0.21 9.90 6.41
C ASP A 45 -1.54 9.16 6.27
N VAL A 46 -2.24 9.32 5.14
CA VAL A 46 -3.43 8.52 4.83
C VAL A 46 -3.07 7.05 4.67
N ALA A 47 -1.98 6.73 3.95
CA ALA A 47 -1.53 5.35 3.79
C ALA A 47 -1.17 4.69 5.15
N LYS A 48 -0.49 5.42 6.04
CA LYS A 48 -0.21 4.96 7.42
C LYS A 48 -1.48 4.74 8.22
N ARG A 49 -2.44 5.66 8.14
CA ARG A 49 -3.75 5.55 8.82
C ARG A 49 -4.49 4.29 8.38
N LEU A 50 -4.54 4.04 7.07
CA LEU A 50 -5.16 2.84 6.51
C LEU A 50 -4.45 1.56 6.97
N ALA A 51 -3.11 1.54 6.94
CA ALA A 51 -2.36 0.40 7.43
C ALA A 51 -2.61 0.12 8.92
N GLY A 52 -2.70 1.18 9.75
CA GLY A 52 -3.06 1.08 11.16
C GLY A 52 -4.48 0.54 11.37
N ALA A 53 -5.47 1.06 10.65
CA ALA A 53 -6.84 0.57 10.71
C ALA A 53 -6.98 -0.91 10.31
N TRP A 54 -6.14 -1.36 9.37
CA TRP A 54 -6.10 -2.75 8.89
C TRP A 54 -5.23 -3.68 9.72
N GLU A 55 -4.55 -3.18 10.77
CA GLU A 55 -3.49 -3.89 11.49
C GLU A 55 -2.45 -4.52 10.56
N ALA A 56 -2.17 -3.83 9.46
CA ALA A 56 -1.23 -4.25 8.44
C ALA A 56 0.18 -3.75 8.78
N GLY A 57 1.20 -4.49 8.31
CA GLY A 57 2.55 -3.95 8.20
C GLY A 57 2.57 -2.74 7.26
N PHE A 58 3.54 -1.85 7.44
CA PHE A 58 3.71 -0.65 6.63
C PHE A 58 5.17 -0.43 6.25
N ILE A 59 5.43 -0.16 4.98
CA ILE A 59 6.75 0.21 4.45
C ILE A 59 6.60 1.44 3.55
N SER A 60 7.44 2.46 3.82
CA SER A 60 7.62 3.61 2.93
C SER A 60 8.84 3.38 2.04
N VAL A 61 8.70 3.60 0.73
CA VAL A 61 9.78 3.39 -0.26
C VAL A 61 10.33 4.71 -0.83
N GLY A 62 10.14 5.81 -0.09
CA GLY A 62 10.57 7.15 -0.50
C GLY A 62 9.74 7.70 -1.66
N GLU A 63 10.36 8.57 -2.46
CA GLU A 63 9.71 9.29 -3.56
C GLU A 63 9.64 8.43 -4.83
N ARG A 64 8.51 7.77 -5.08
CA ARG A 64 8.27 6.90 -6.24
C ARG A 64 6.94 7.15 -6.97
N GLY A 65 6.31 8.31 -6.76
CA GLY A 65 4.99 8.65 -7.30
C GLY A 65 3.94 7.62 -6.87
N HIS A 66 3.04 7.24 -7.77
CA HIS A 66 2.10 6.13 -7.55
C HIS A 66 2.70 4.73 -7.85
N ILE A 67 4.04 4.58 -7.77
CA ILE A 67 4.84 3.35 -7.93
C ILE A 67 4.61 2.60 -9.26
N ALA A 68 3.46 1.96 -9.44
CA ALA A 68 3.18 1.08 -10.58
C ALA A 68 2.78 1.81 -11.87
N THR A 69 2.47 3.12 -11.81
CA THR A 69 1.87 3.87 -12.93
C THR A 69 2.71 5.03 -13.43
N GLU A 70 3.81 5.39 -12.75
CA GLU A 70 4.64 6.53 -13.16
C GLU A 70 5.73 6.09 -14.17
N PRO A 71 5.86 6.79 -15.31
CA PRO A 71 6.96 6.57 -16.23
C PRO A 71 8.31 6.82 -15.52
N GLY A 72 9.20 5.83 -15.52
CA GLY A 72 10.54 5.95 -14.93
C GLY A 72 10.85 4.98 -13.79
N ASN A 73 9.84 4.25 -13.27
CA ASN A 73 10.08 3.26 -12.20
C ASN A 73 10.74 1.94 -12.65
N GLY A 74 10.94 1.73 -13.95
CA GLY A 74 11.65 0.58 -14.50
C GLY A 74 11.12 -0.77 -14.00
N SER A 75 11.97 -1.80 -14.02
CA SER A 75 11.75 -3.01 -13.22
C SER A 75 12.06 -2.67 -11.76
N TRP A 76 11.05 -2.30 -10.97
CA TRP A 76 11.23 -1.95 -9.56
C TRP A 76 11.66 -3.18 -8.72
N GLU A 77 12.96 -3.51 -8.77
CA GLU A 77 13.57 -4.68 -8.10
C GLU A 77 13.37 -4.66 -6.59
N GLU A 78 13.43 -3.48 -5.98
CA GLU A 78 13.09 -3.29 -4.56
C GLU A 78 11.69 -3.83 -4.24
N GLY A 79 10.70 -3.60 -5.11
CA GLY A 79 9.35 -4.13 -4.93
C GLY A 79 9.31 -5.66 -4.93
N TRP A 80 10.11 -6.30 -5.79
CA TRP A 80 10.26 -7.75 -5.81
C TRP A 80 10.89 -8.28 -4.52
N HIS A 81 11.97 -7.67 -4.05
CA HIS A 81 12.61 -8.06 -2.79
C HIS A 81 11.65 -7.90 -1.59
N LEU A 82 10.85 -6.85 -1.57
CA LEU A 82 9.82 -6.65 -0.53
C LEU A 82 8.75 -7.75 -0.57
N LEU A 83 8.29 -8.11 -1.77
CA LEU A 83 7.31 -9.18 -1.94
C LEU A 83 7.89 -10.53 -1.50
N GLU A 84 9.13 -10.84 -1.89
CA GLU A 84 9.83 -12.07 -1.49
C GLU A 84 10.00 -12.16 0.03
N ALA A 85 10.45 -11.07 0.67
CA ALA A 85 10.61 -11.00 2.12
C ALA A 85 9.27 -11.19 2.85
N PHE A 86 8.21 -10.51 2.39
CA PHE A 86 6.86 -10.70 2.93
C PHE A 86 6.40 -12.15 2.78
N ALA A 87 6.54 -12.74 1.59
CA ALA A 87 6.14 -14.11 1.32
C ALA A 87 6.94 -15.14 2.12
N ALA A 88 8.24 -14.90 2.35
CA ALA A 88 9.07 -15.74 3.20
C ALA A 88 8.57 -15.74 4.65
N GLY A 89 8.21 -14.58 5.19
CA GLY A 89 7.62 -14.45 6.53
C GLY A 89 6.31 -15.24 6.69
N LEU A 90 5.48 -15.33 5.65
CA LEU A 90 4.25 -16.13 5.68
C LEU A 90 4.49 -17.64 5.76
N ARG A 91 5.64 -18.12 5.28
CA ARG A 91 5.99 -19.55 5.29
C ARG A 91 6.53 -20.02 6.64
N VAL A 92 6.88 -19.08 7.51
CA VAL A 92 7.35 -19.33 8.87
C VAL A 92 6.20 -19.00 9.83
N GLN A 93 5.11 -19.75 9.76
CA GLN A 93 4.08 -19.74 10.80
C GLN A 93 4.50 -20.74 11.89
N ILE A 94 4.86 -20.22 13.06
CA ILE A 94 5.16 -21.01 14.28
C ILE A 94 3.85 -21.34 14.97
#